data_AF-A0A4R2DBG8-F1
#
_entry.id   AF-A0A4R2DBG8-F1
#
_cell.length_a   1.000
_cell.length_b   1.000
_cell.length_c   1.000
_cell.angle_alpha   90.00
_cell.angle_beta   90.00
_cell.angle_gamma   90.00
#
_symmetry.space_group_name_H-M   'P 1'
#
loop_
_entity.id
_entity.type
_entity.pdbx_description
1 polymer ?
#
loop_
_entity_poly.entity_id
_entity_poly.type
_entity_poly.pdbx_seq_one_letter_code
_entity_poly.pdbx_strand_id
1 'polypeptide(L)' 'MTDSMGVGLHYGGADTSMPLVDLARAAEARGFESLFVPEHSRIPSVAKHPSPVAESYPTAASVCGTRS' A
#
# COMPACT_ATOMS: atom_id res chain seq x y z
N MET A 1 -27.54 -11.80 10.27
CA MET A 1 -26.42 -12.38 9.50
C MET A 1 -26.42 -11.68 8.16
N THR A 2 -25.39 -10.89 7.87
CA THR A 2 -25.20 -10.29 6.55
C THR A 2 -24.98 -11.42 5.53
N ASP A 3 -25.66 -11.33 4.41
CA ASP A 3 -25.42 -12.18 3.25
C ASP A 3 -23.97 -11.96 2.76
N SER A 4 -23.17 -13.03 2.68
CA SER A 4 -21.79 -12.92 2.21
C SER A 4 -21.79 -12.68 0.71
N MET A 5 -21.15 -11.60 0.27
CA MET A 5 -21.22 -11.16 -1.12
C MET A 5 -20.36 -11.98 -2.10
N GLY A 6 -19.57 -12.95 -1.62
CA GLY A 6 -18.62 -13.71 -2.45
C GLY A 6 -17.50 -12.83 -3.05
N VAL A 7 -17.26 -11.66 -2.46
CA VAL A 7 -16.26 -10.67 -2.91
C VAL A 7 -15.26 -10.41 -1.79
N GLY A 8 -13.98 -10.32 -2.15
CA GLY A 8 -12.87 -10.01 -1.26
C GLY A 8 -12.25 -8.63 -1.51
N LEU A 9 -11.51 -8.13 -0.52
CA LEU A 9 -10.76 -6.87 -0.58
C LEU A 9 -9.26 -7.15 -0.60
N HIS A 10 -8.50 -6.43 -1.43
CA HIS A 10 -7.04 -6.42 -1.38
C HIS A 10 -6.54 -5.07 -0.85
N TYR A 11 -5.75 -5.09 0.22
CA TYR A 11 -5.35 -3.89 0.96
C TYR A 11 -3.92 -3.45 0.62
N GLY A 12 -3.77 -2.51 -0.30
CA GLY A 12 -2.47 -1.87 -0.61
C GLY A 12 -2.20 -0.67 0.29
N GLY A 13 -2.04 -0.89 1.59
CA GLY A 13 -1.95 0.17 2.60
C GLY A 13 -0.85 1.20 2.35
N ALA A 14 -1.20 2.47 2.53
CA ALA A 14 -0.28 3.61 2.59
C ALA A 14 -0.35 4.29 3.96
N ASP A 15 0.58 5.18 4.27
CA ASP A 15 0.68 5.83 5.60
C ASP A 15 -0.55 6.67 5.98
N THR A 16 -1.35 7.06 4.99
CA THR A 16 -2.61 7.81 5.14
C THR A 16 -3.86 6.93 5.08
N SER A 17 -3.70 5.61 4.93
CA SER A 17 -4.82 4.67 4.84
C SER A 17 -5.46 4.41 6.20
N MET A 18 -6.73 3.98 6.16
CA MET A 18 -7.42 3.49 7.36
C MET A 18 -6.61 2.35 8.00
N PRO A 19 -6.48 2.30 9.34
CA PRO A 19 -5.82 1.19 10.02
C PRO A 19 -6.41 -0.14 9.61
N LEU A 20 -5.56 -1.14 9.39
CA LEU A 20 -5.97 -2.45 8.85
C LEU A 20 -7.09 -3.11 9.69
N VAL A 21 -7.02 -2.98 11.01
CA VAL A 21 -8.02 -3.55 11.92
C VAL A 21 -9.38 -2.89 11.77
N ASP A 22 -9.41 -1.57 11.61
CA ASP A 22 -10.65 -0.81 11.43
C ASP A 22 -11.27 -1.13 10.06
N LEU A 23 -10.43 -1.26 9.03
CA LEU A 23 -10.83 -1.71 7.70
C LEU A 23 -11.43 -3.12 7.74
N ALA A 24 -10.83 -4.07 8.47
CA ALA A 24 -11.35 -5.42 8.59
C ALA A 24 -12.76 -5.45 9.20
N ARG A 25 -12.98 -4.72 10.30
CA ARG A 25 -14.31 -4.59 10.91
C ARG A 25 -15.33 -3.94 9.97
N ALA A 26 -14.90 -2.90 9.27
CA ALA A 26 -15.70 -2.23 8.26
C ALA A 26 -16.06 -3.15 7.09
N ALA A 27 -15.16 -4.06 6.70
CA ALA A 27 -15.38 -5.03 5.63
C ALA A 27 -16.40 -6.10 6.06
N GLU A 28 -16.24 -6.68 7.25
CA GLU A 28 -17.17 -7.68 7.79
C GLU A 28 -18.60 -7.12 7.91
N ALA A 29 -18.76 -5.91 8.43
CA ALA A 29 -20.06 -5.25 8.57
C ALA A 29 -20.78 -5.03 7.22
N ARG A 30 -20.04 -5.03 6.11
CA ARG A 30 -20.55 -4.84 4.75
C ARG A 30 -20.73 -6.15 3.99
N GLY A 31 -20.39 -7.30 4.60
CA GLY A 31 -20.56 -8.62 3.98
C GLY A 31 -19.42 -9.04 3.05
N PHE A 32 -18.24 -8.41 3.14
CA PHE A 32 -17.04 -8.91 2.47
C PHE A 32 -16.52 -10.16 3.18
N GLU A 33 -16.11 -11.16 2.39
CA GLU A 33 -15.77 -12.49 2.92
C GLU A 33 -14.27 -12.65 3.21
N SER A 34 -13.44 -11.92 2.47
CA SER A 34 -11.99 -12.08 2.54
C SER A 34 -11.27 -10.73 2.48
N LEU A 35 -10.19 -10.63 3.25
CA LEU A 35 -9.28 -9.49 3.25
C LEU A 35 -7.86 -10.00 2.99
N PHE A 36 -7.32 -9.67 1.82
CA PHE A 36 -5.98 -10.03 1.39
C PHE A 36 -5.03 -8.89 1.70
N VAL A 37 -4.06 -9.17 2.57
CA VAL A 37 -3.01 -8.22 2.93
C VAL A 37 -1.74 -8.67 2.23
N PRO A 38 -1.15 -7.84 1.36
CA PRO A 38 0.12 -8.16 0.74
C PRO A 38 1.20 -8.19 1.81
N GLU A 39 2.12 -9.15 1.68
CA GLU A 39 3.42 -9.03 2.33
C GLU A 39 4.17 -7.93 1.57
N HIS A 40 4.21 -6.72 2.15
CA HIS A 40 4.98 -5.65 1.57
C HIS A 40 6.46 -5.97 1.76
N SER A 41 7.09 -6.44 0.68
CA SER A 41 8.53 -6.56 0.59
C SER A 41 9.11 -5.16 0.88
N ARG A 42 9.71 -5.01 2.05
CA ARG A 42 10.42 -3.78 2.39
C ARG A 42 11.56 -3.66 1.38
N ILE A 43 11.40 -2.83 0.34
CA ILE A 43 12.54 -2.45 -0.50
C ILE A 43 13.61 -1.98 0.48
N PRO A 44 14.79 -2.64 0.50
CA PRO A 44 15.79 -2.31 1.49
C PRO A 44 16.15 -0.84 1.39
N SER A 45 16.11 -0.12 2.50
CA SER A 45 16.54 1.30 2.55
C SER A 45 17.99 1.47 2.08
N VAL A 46 18.78 0.39 2.14
CA VAL A 46 20.09 0.24 1.52
C VAL A 46 20.12 -1.05 0.70
N ALA A 47 20.03 -0.92 -0.62
CA ALA A 47 20.21 -2.04 -1.54
C ALA A 47 21.58 -1.91 -2.23
N LYS A 48 22.34 -3.02 -2.29
CA LYS A 48 23.62 -3.07 -3.03
C LYS A 48 23.42 -2.92 -4.54
N HIS A 49 22.25 -3.31 -5.04
CA HIS A 49 21.85 -3.15 -6.42
C HIS A 49 20.71 -2.15 -6.49
N PRO A 50 20.73 -1.23 -7.47
CA PRO A 50 19.62 -0.31 -7.67
C PRO A 50 18.33 -1.11 -7.92
N SER A 51 17.21 -0.62 -7.38
CA SER A 51 15.92 -1.20 -7.73
C SER A 51 15.71 -1.04 -9.24
N PRO A 52 15.22 -2.06 -9.96
CA PRO A 52 14.93 -1.96 -11.40
C PRO A 52 13.87 -0.89 -11.72
N VAL A 53 13.14 -0.40 -10.71
CA VAL A 53 12.16 0.69 -10.82
C VAL A 53 12.77 2.06 -10.49
N ALA A 54 13.94 2.12 -9.85
CA ALA A 54 14.57 3.39 -9.47
C ALA A 54 15.19 4.14 -10.66
N GLU A 55 15.58 3.44 -11.73
CA GLU A 55 16.24 4.05 -12.89
C GLU A 55 15.32 4.95 -13.73
N SER A 56 13.99 4.83 -13.59
CA SER A 56 13.00 5.57 -14.37
C SER A 56 12.44 6.82 -13.67
N TYR A 57 12.85 7.12 -12.44
CA TYR A 57 12.43 8.33 -11.72
C TYR A 57 13.57 9.35 -11.66
N PRO A 58 13.33 10.63 -11.99
CA PRO A 58 14.33 11.66 -11.79
C PRO A 58 14.67 11.74 -10.30
N THR A 59 15.94 11.63 -9.96
CA THR A 59 16.45 11.85 -8.60
C THR A 59 15.88 13.16 -8.05
N ALA A 60 15.39 13.13 -6.80
CA ALA A 60 14.76 14.27 -6.12
C ALA A 60 15.57 15.59 -6.12
N ALA A 61 16.86 15.53 -6.46
CA ALA A 61 17.72 16.69 -6.71
C ALA A 61 17.30 17.54 -7.93
N SER A 62 16.52 17.00 -8.87
CA SER A 62 16.04 17.75 -10.04
C SER A 62 14.78 18.59 -9.78
N VAL A 63 14.07 18.35 -8.66
CA VAL A 63 12.77 19.01 -8.38
C VAL A 63 12.88 20.09 -7.30
N CYS A 64 13.91 20.06 -6.46
CA CYS A 64 14.20 21.17 -5.56
C CYS A 64 15.06 22.22 -6.27
N GLY A 65 14.41 23.08 -7.06
CA GLY A 65 15.01 24.31 -7.52
C GLY A 65 15.49 25.13 -6.32
N THR A 66 16.80 25.30 -6.19
CA THR A 66 17.42 26.34 -5.38
C THR A 66 16.84 27.69 -5.83
N ARG A 67 15.90 28.23 -5.04
CA ARG A 67 15.55 29.64 -5.12
C ARG A 67 16.62 30.41 -4.36
N SER A 68 17.43 31.17 -5.08
CA SER A 68 18.06 32.40 -4.57
C SER A 68 17.01 33.49 -4.38
#